data_AF-A0A2N6DDX6-F1
#
_entry.id   AF-A0A2N6DDX6-F1
#
_cell.length_a   1.000
_cell.length_b   1.000
_cell.length_c   1.000
_cell.angle_alpha   90.00
_cell.angle_beta   90.00
_cell.angle_gamma   90.00
#
_symmetry.space_group_name_H-M   'P 1'
#
loop_
_entity.id
_entity.type
_entity.pdbx_description
1 polymer ?
#
loop_
_entity_poly.entity_id
_entity_poly.type
_entity_poly.pdbx_seq_one_letter_code
_entity_poly.pdbx_strand_id
1 'polypeptide(L)'
;MQSPDSKKLALTGLFAALTVSLGVFETFIALPVPGVRIGLSNVGIMLCLYIIDLPAAIYVAIAKSILVPLLTGNLIVKMSISLPATLAATLAMALFIFITIKHTSPLSAGSVGGFVHIIVQFFVVKNLYIKSDAIYNLLPYFTLFSVLTGAITGYITLLILRNFPGVSKCTSTYKK
;
A
#
# COMPACT_ATOMS: atom_id res chain seq x y z
N MET A 1 -12.29 17.41 -25.18
CA MET A 1 -11.15 16.46 -25.25
C MET A 1 -10.26 16.71 -24.04
N GLN A 2 -10.25 15.81 -23.04
CA GLN A 2 -9.35 15.93 -21.89
C GLN A 2 -7.93 15.52 -22.30
N SER A 3 -6.92 16.34 -21.97
CA SER A 3 -5.51 16.02 -22.21
C SER A 3 -5.13 14.72 -21.50
N PRO A 4 -4.18 13.93 -22.04
CA PRO A 4 -3.78 12.65 -21.46
C PRO A 4 -3.34 12.76 -19.99
N ASP A 5 -2.67 13.86 -19.63
CA ASP A 5 -2.26 14.13 -18.25
C ASP A 5 -3.44 14.37 -17.30
N SER A 6 -4.52 14.98 -17.79
CA SER A 6 -5.73 15.20 -16.99
C SER A 6 -6.41 13.89 -16.60
N LYS A 7 -6.42 12.89 -17.50
CA LYS A 7 -6.99 11.56 -17.22
C LYS A 7 -6.15 10.80 -16.21
N LYS A 8 -4.82 10.85 -16.34
CA LYS A 8 -3.88 10.24 -15.40
C LYS A 8 -4.04 10.85 -14.00
N LEU A 9 -4.15 12.16 -13.92
CA LEU A 9 -4.39 12.88 -12.67
C LEU A 9 -5.73 12.47 -12.04
N ALA A 10 -6.80 12.41 -12.83
CA ALA A 10 -8.12 11.99 -12.37
C ALA A 10 -8.12 10.56 -11.82
N LEU A 11 -7.47 9.62 -12.52
CA LEU A 11 -7.33 8.22 -12.07
C LEU A 11 -6.48 8.11 -10.80
N THR A 12 -5.39 8.85 -10.71
CA THR A 12 -4.55 8.91 -9.50
C THR A 12 -5.37 9.44 -8.31
N GLY A 13 -6.17 10.49 -8.53
CA GLY A 13 -7.09 11.02 -7.53
C GLY A 13 -8.16 10.01 -7.11
N LEU A 14 -8.71 9.24 -8.06
CA LEU A 14 -9.68 8.19 -7.78
C LEU A 14 -9.08 7.08 -6.91
N PHE A 15 -7.89 6.58 -7.24
CA PHE A 15 -7.21 5.58 -6.43
C PHE A 15 -6.77 6.13 -5.07
N ALA A 16 -6.39 7.41 -4.98
CA ALA A 16 -6.14 8.09 -3.71
C ALA A 16 -7.40 8.12 -2.82
N ALA A 17 -8.54 8.52 -3.38
CA ALA A 17 -9.81 8.57 -2.67
C ALA A 17 -10.24 7.17 -2.18
N LEU A 18 -10.12 6.15 -3.04
CA LEU A 18 -10.40 4.76 -2.68
C LEU A 18 -9.48 4.27 -1.56
N THR A 19 -8.18 4.54 -1.68
CA THR A 19 -7.16 4.17 -0.69
C THR A 19 -7.44 4.79 0.68
N VAL A 20 -7.74 6.09 0.73
CA VAL A 20 -8.03 6.82 1.97
C VAL A 20 -9.34 6.34 2.56
N SER A 21 -10.40 6.18 1.75
CA SER A 21 -11.70 5.70 2.21
C SER A 21 -11.60 4.32 2.84
N LEU A 22 -10.90 3.38 2.20
CA LEU A 22 -10.62 2.06 2.76
C LEU A 22 -9.78 2.15 4.04
N GLY A 23 -8.81 3.06 4.10
CA GLY A 23 -7.96 3.23 5.30
C GLY A 23 -8.72 3.77 6.51
N VAL A 24 -9.65 4.70 6.27
CA VAL A 24 -10.56 5.21 7.31
C VAL A 24 -11.55 4.12 7.71
N PHE A 25 -12.14 3.41 6.74
CA PHE A 25 -13.06 2.29 6.99
C PHE A 25 -12.39 1.21 7.87
N GLU A 26 -11.15 0.86 7.58
CA GLU A 26 -10.38 -0.12 8.34
C GLU A 26 -10.17 0.28 9.81
N THR A 27 -10.24 1.58 10.13
CA THR A 27 -10.14 2.07 11.51
C THR A 27 -11.41 1.78 12.32
N PHE A 28 -12.55 1.57 11.66
CA PHE A 28 -13.79 1.12 12.32
C PHE A 28 -13.83 -0.39 12.55
N ILE A 29 -12.98 -1.15 11.86
CA ILE A 29 -12.84 -2.59 12.08
C ILE A 29 -11.92 -2.80 13.28
N ALA A 30 -12.52 -2.98 14.46
CA ALA A 30 -11.78 -3.32 15.67
C ALA A 30 -11.25 -4.76 15.56
N LEU A 31 -9.98 -4.90 15.21
CA LEU A 31 -9.28 -6.18 15.30
C LEU A 31 -8.92 -6.49 16.77
N PRO A 32 -8.96 -7.77 17.18
CA PRO A 32 -8.66 -8.16 18.57
C PRO A 32 -7.21 -7.85 18.99
N VAL A 33 -6.31 -7.61 18.03
CA VAL A 33 -4.92 -7.25 18.30
C VAL A 33 -4.72 -5.74 18.08
N PRO A 34 -4.45 -4.95 19.14
CA PRO A 34 -4.22 -3.52 19.00
C PRO A 34 -2.99 -3.26 18.12
N GLY A 35 -3.17 -2.42 17.10
CA GLY A 35 -2.12 -2.05 16.16
C GLY A 35 -1.99 -2.95 14.93
N VAL A 36 -2.72 -4.07 14.85
CA VAL A 36 -2.83 -4.84 13.60
C VAL A 36 -3.88 -4.22 12.70
N ARG A 37 -3.55 -4.14 11.42
CA ARG A 37 -4.37 -3.59 10.35
C ARG A 37 -4.44 -4.61 9.23
N ILE A 38 -5.59 -4.72 8.57
CA ILE A 38 -5.79 -5.65 7.44
C ILE A 38 -4.96 -5.18 6.24
N GLY A 39 -4.71 -3.88 6.12
CA GLY A 39 -3.98 -3.32 4.99
C GLY A 39 -4.82 -3.25 3.71
N LEU A 40 -6.15 -3.26 3.80
CA LEU A 40 -7.09 -3.09 2.67
C LEU A 40 -6.79 -1.82 1.87
N SER A 41 -6.41 -0.77 2.59
CA SER A 41 -5.98 0.50 1.98
C SER A 41 -4.76 0.36 1.06
N ASN A 42 -3.93 -0.67 1.18
CA ASN A 42 -2.80 -0.86 0.25
C ASN A 42 -3.22 -1.34 -1.14
N VAL A 43 -4.45 -1.84 -1.31
CA VAL A 43 -4.98 -2.27 -2.62
C VAL A 43 -4.95 -1.14 -3.64
N GLY A 44 -5.33 0.07 -3.26
CA GLY A 44 -5.31 1.21 -4.20
C GLY A 44 -3.90 1.64 -4.61
N ILE A 45 -2.91 1.50 -3.73
CA ILE A 45 -1.49 1.73 -4.06
C ILE A 45 -1.01 0.68 -5.08
N MET A 46 -1.33 -0.60 -4.84
CA MET A 46 -1.01 -1.67 -5.77
C MET A 46 -1.68 -1.48 -7.13
N LEU A 47 -2.98 -1.13 -7.14
CA LEU A 47 -3.70 -0.82 -8.38
C LEU A 47 -3.02 0.31 -9.15
N CYS A 48 -2.66 1.41 -8.49
CA CYS A 48 -1.89 2.48 -9.11
C CYS A 48 -0.56 2.00 -9.71
N LEU A 49 0.17 1.16 -8.98
CA LEU A 49 1.47 0.63 -9.40
C LEU A 49 1.36 -0.25 -10.65
N TYR A 50 0.30 -1.06 -10.76
CA TYR A 50 0.08 -1.96 -11.90
C TYR A 50 -0.64 -1.31 -13.09
N ILE A 51 -1.48 -0.29 -12.87
CA ILE A 51 -2.33 0.31 -13.90
C ILE A 51 -1.75 1.61 -14.46
N ILE A 52 -1.11 2.42 -13.61
CA ILE A 52 -0.61 3.75 -13.97
C ILE A 52 0.92 3.71 -14.05
N ASP A 53 1.60 4.01 -12.94
CA ASP A 53 3.07 4.01 -12.85
C ASP A 53 3.52 4.22 -11.40
N LEU A 54 4.82 4.00 -11.15
CA LEU A 54 5.45 4.16 -9.84
C LEU A 54 5.25 5.57 -9.22
N PRO A 55 5.46 6.69 -9.96
CA PRO A 55 5.18 8.02 -9.43
C PRO A 55 3.75 8.17 -8.90
N ALA A 56 2.75 7.73 -9.66
CA ALA A 56 1.35 7.77 -9.24
C ALA A 56 1.11 6.95 -7.97
N ALA A 57 1.69 5.75 -7.86
CA ALA A 57 1.61 4.93 -6.65
C ALA A 57 2.25 5.61 -5.43
N ILE A 58 3.38 6.30 -5.61
CA ILE A 58 4.04 7.08 -4.55
C ILE A 58 3.15 8.23 -4.09
N TYR A 59 2.54 8.99 -5.01
CA TYR A 59 1.61 10.07 -4.65
C TYR A 59 0.42 9.54 -3.84
N VAL A 60 -0.16 8.41 -4.24
CA VAL A 60 -1.25 7.76 -3.49
C VAL A 60 -0.79 7.29 -2.11
N ALA A 61 0.41 6.70 -2.01
CA ALA A 61 0.98 6.25 -0.74
C ALA A 61 1.21 7.41 0.24
N ILE A 62 1.73 8.55 -0.25
CA ILE A 62 1.93 9.77 0.55
C ILE A 62 0.57 10.32 0.98
N ALA A 63 -0.38 10.48 0.04
CA ALA A 63 -1.71 10.98 0.33
C ALA A 63 -2.40 10.14 1.42
N LYS A 64 -2.36 8.82 1.30
CA LYS A 64 -2.85 7.88 2.32
C LYS A 64 -2.21 8.12 3.68
N SER A 65 -0.88 8.13 3.73
CA SER A 65 -0.12 8.19 4.97
C SER A 65 -0.23 9.52 5.70
N ILE A 66 -0.74 10.57 5.04
CA ILE A 66 -1.06 11.85 5.66
C ILE A 66 -2.56 11.93 5.99
N LEU A 67 -3.43 11.65 5.03
CA LEU A 67 -4.88 11.86 5.17
C LEU A 67 -5.52 10.87 6.15
N VAL A 68 -5.12 9.60 6.18
CA VAL A 68 -5.72 8.63 7.12
C VAL A 68 -5.38 8.98 8.58
N PRO A 69 -4.13 9.27 8.95
CA PRO A 69 -3.81 9.82 10.28
C PRO A 69 -4.49 11.14 10.62
N LEU A 70 -4.65 12.02 9.62
CA LEU A 70 -5.34 13.31 9.81
C LEU A 70 -6.81 13.09 10.19
N LEU A 71 -7.51 12.18 9.51
CA LEU A 71 -8.93 11.90 9.73
C LEU A 71 -9.19 11.02 10.97
N THR A 72 -8.25 10.14 11.32
CA THR A 72 -8.40 9.21 12.44
C THR A 72 -7.71 9.68 13.73
N GLY A 73 -7.13 10.88 13.71
CA GLY A 73 -6.40 11.47 14.83
C GLY A 73 -5.00 10.86 15.07
N ASN A 74 -4.22 11.54 15.89
CA ASN A 74 -2.81 11.22 16.18
C ASN A 74 -1.90 11.28 14.93
N LEU A 75 -2.00 12.41 14.21
CA LEU A 75 -1.30 12.68 12.95
C LEU A 75 0.19 12.40 13.07
N ILE A 76 0.87 13.04 14.03
CA ILE A 76 2.34 13.00 14.15
C ILE A 76 2.81 11.55 14.30
N VAL A 77 2.25 10.81 15.26
CA VAL A 77 2.69 9.44 15.53
C VAL A 77 2.39 8.51 14.36
N LYS A 78 1.14 8.50 13.88
CA LYS A 78 0.73 7.58 12.82
C LYS A 78 1.38 7.92 11.47
N MET A 79 1.58 9.21 11.14
CA MET A 79 2.27 9.63 9.92
C MET A 79 3.74 9.22 9.98
N SER A 80 4.45 9.51 11.08
CA SER A 80 5.86 9.17 11.24
C SER A 80 6.12 7.68 11.07
N ILE A 81 5.18 6.83 11.47
CA ILE A 81 5.26 5.37 11.32
C ILE A 81 4.81 4.92 9.91
N SER A 82 3.64 5.35 9.45
CA SER A 82 3.00 4.87 8.22
C SER A 82 3.75 5.31 6.96
N LEU A 83 4.23 6.55 6.92
CA LEU A 83 4.83 7.15 5.73
C LEU A 83 6.10 6.40 5.27
N PRO A 84 7.14 6.22 6.12
CA PRO A 84 8.33 5.46 5.71
C PRO A 84 8.00 3.99 5.40
N ALA A 85 7.12 3.35 6.16
CA ALA A 85 6.73 1.96 5.94
C ALA A 85 6.00 1.75 4.60
N THR A 86 5.03 2.63 4.28
CA THR A 86 4.30 2.59 3.00
C THR A 86 5.20 2.89 1.80
N LEU A 87 6.09 3.89 1.90
CA LEU A 87 7.02 4.25 0.82
C LEU A 87 8.01 3.11 0.55
N ALA A 88 8.65 2.58 1.59
CA ALA A 88 9.61 1.49 1.46
C ALA A 88 8.95 0.24 0.86
N ALA A 89 7.75 -0.11 1.32
CA ALA A 89 6.97 -1.20 0.75
C ALA A 89 6.63 -0.97 -0.73
N THR A 90 6.21 0.24 -1.10
CA THR A 90 5.87 0.58 -2.49
C THR A 90 7.09 0.48 -3.41
N LEU A 91 8.25 0.98 -2.97
CA LEU A 91 9.50 0.86 -3.71
C LEU A 91 9.97 -0.59 -3.84
N ALA A 92 9.85 -1.38 -2.76
CA ALA A 92 10.19 -2.80 -2.80
C ALA A 92 9.30 -3.59 -3.77
N MET A 93 7.99 -3.32 -3.79
CA MET A 93 7.08 -3.89 -4.77
C MET A 93 7.46 -3.51 -6.20
N ALA A 94 7.77 -2.23 -6.45
CA ALA A 94 8.15 -1.75 -7.76
C ALA A 94 9.46 -2.39 -8.26
N LEU A 95 10.46 -2.49 -7.38
CA LEU A 95 11.72 -3.15 -7.67
C LEU A 95 11.51 -4.65 -7.95
N PHE A 96 10.68 -5.32 -7.16
CA PHE A 96 10.35 -6.73 -7.35
C PHE A 96 9.66 -6.99 -8.69
N ILE A 97 8.69 -6.14 -9.06
CA ILE A 97 8.03 -6.20 -10.38
C ILE A 97 9.04 -5.99 -11.51
N PHE A 98 9.94 -5.01 -11.36
CA PHE A 98 10.95 -4.70 -12.36
C PHE A 98 11.98 -5.81 -12.56
N ILE A 99 12.36 -6.53 -11.51
CA ILE A 99 13.34 -7.63 -11.60
C ILE A 99 12.69 -8.88 -12.21
N THR A 100 11.46 -9.19 -11.84
CA THR A 100 10.85 -10.49 -12.14
C THR A 100 10.00 -10.51 -13.43
N ILE A 101 9.73 -9.34 -14.04
CA ILE A 101 9.16 -9.01 -15.39
C ILE A 101 8.10 -9.96 -15.98
N LYS A 102 8.40 -11.26 -16.14
CA LYS A 102 7.54 -12.29 -16.73
C LYS A 102 6.80 -13.19 -15.72
N HIS A 103 7.24 -13.29 -14.47
CA HIS A 103 6.65 -14.23 -13.49
C HIS A 103 6.01 -13.57 -12.26
N THR A 104 5.88 -12.24 -12.25
CA THR A 104 5.37 -11.53 -11.08
C THR A 104 3.85 -11.55 -11.04
N SER A 105 3.29 -12.30 -10.09
CA SER A 105 1.88 -12.17 -9.72
C SER A 105 1.70 -10.98 -8.77
N PRO A 106 0.61 -10.20 -8.87
CA PRO A 106 0.22 -9.24 -7.84
C PRO A 106 0.19 -9.86 -6.43
N LEU A 107 -0.11 -11.16 -6.33
CA LEU A 107 -0.03 -11.91 -5.07
C LEU A 107 1.37 -11.83 -4.43
N SER A 108 2.42 -12.17 -5.18
CA SER A 108 3.79 -12.21 -4.66
C SER A 108 4.34 -10.80 -4.42
N ALA A 109 4.00 -9.83 -5.28
CA ALA A 109 4.33 -8.43 -5.03
C ALA A 109 3.70 -7.93 -3.72
N GLY A 110 2.42 -8.25 -3.46
CA GLY A 110 1.74 -7.93 -2.21
C GLY A 110 2.42 -8.54 -0.98
N SER A 111 2.84 -9.80 -1.05
CA SER A 111 3.59 -10.47 0.02
C SER A 111 4.93 -9.77 0.32
N VAL A 112 5.70 -9.41 -0.71
CA VAL A 112 6.96 -8.67 -0.56
C VAL A 112 6.71 -7.29 0.04
N GLY A 113 5.67 -6.59 -0.43
CA GLY A 113 5.25 -5.31 0.12
C GLY A 113 4.91 -5.40 1.61
N GLY A 114 4.11 -6.40 2.01
CA GLY A 114 3.74 -6.64 3.41
C GLY A 114 4.94 -6.95 4.30
N PHE A 115 5.90 -7.74 3.81
CA PHE A 115 7.14 -8.04 4.52
C PHE A 115 7.99 -6.78 4.77
N VAL A 116 8.22 -5.97 3.73
CA VAL A 116 9.01 -4.74 3.88
C VAL A 116 8.28 -3.72 4.74
N HIS A 117 6.96 -3.60 4.60
CA HIS A 117 6.15 -2.67 5.38
C HIS A 117 6.32 -2.88 6.88
N ILE A 118 6.16 -4.13 7.35
CA ILE A 118 6.16 -4.42 8.78
C ILE A 118 7.55 -4.29 9.40
N ILE A 119 8.60 -4.63 8.65
CA ILE A 119 10.00 -4.44 9.07
C ILE A 119 10.29 -2.96 9.28
N VAL A 120 9.96 -2.12 8.30
CA VAL A 120 10.19 -0.67 8.38
C VAL A 120 9.31 -0.05 9.46
N GLN A 121 8.06 -0.50 9.58
CA GLN A 121 7.15 -0.05 10.64
C GLN A 121 7.76 -0.31 12.03
N PHE A 122 8.20 -1.53 12.32
CA PHE A 122 8.81 -1.87 13.61
C PHE A 122 10.14 -1.14 13.83
N PHE A 123 10.96 -0.97 12.79
CA PHE A 123 12.20 -0.22 12.87
C PHE A 123 11.95 1.24 13.29
N VAL A 124 10.97 1.90 12.68
CA VAL A 124 10.60 3.28 13.01
C VAL A 124 10.00 3.37 14.41
N VAL A 125 9.12 2.43 14.78
CA VAL A 125 8.52 2.38 16.12
C VAL A 125 9.58 2.23 17.20
N LYS A 126 10.57 1.35 16.99
CA LYS A 126 11.68 1.17 17.93
C LYS A 126 12.49 2.46 18.12
N ASN A 127 12.90 3.08 17.01
CA ASN A 127 13.81 4.22 17.07
C ASN A 127 13.16 5.49 17.63
N LEU A 128 11.86 5.69 17.37
CA LEU A 128 11.17 6.93 17.76
C LEU A 128 10.34 6.81 19.04
N TYR A 129 9.76 5.66 19.36
CA TYR A 129 8.75 5.54 20.42
C TYR A 129 9.12 4.51 21.49
N ILE A 130 9.55 3.31 21.11
CA ILE A 130 9.76 2.19 22.04
C ILE A 130 11.21 1.74 22.01
N LYS A 131 12.02 2.23 22.95
CA LYS A 131 13.46 1.91 23.06
C LYS A 131 13.76 0.53 23.68
N SER A 132 12.82 -0.40 23.63
CA SER A 132 12.99 -1.76 24.16
C SER A 132 13.11 -2.77 23.03
N ASP A 133 14.13 -3.62 23.09
CA ASP A 133 14.34 -4.70 22.12
C ASP A 133 13.28 -5.80 22.21
N ALA A 134 12.50 -5.84 23.30
CA ALA A 134 11.40 -6.79 23.48
C ALA A 134 10.34 -6.70 22.36
N ILE A 135 10.25 -5.55 21.68
CA ILE A 135 9.32 -5.38 20.55
C ILE A 135 9.63 -6.32 19.38
N TYR A 136 10.90 -6.72 19.19
CA TYR A 136 11.27 -7.64 18.12
C TYR A 136 10.82 -9.08 18.35
N ASN A 137 10.49 -9.45 19.59
CA ASN A 137 9.89 -10.75 19.86
C ASN A 137 8.48 -10.88 19.23
N LEU A 138 7.80 -9.76 18.99
CA LEU A 138 6.51 -9.72 18.29
C LEU A 138 6.69 -9.70 16.76
N LEU A 139 7.85 -9.27 16.26
CA LEU A 139 8.13 -9.14 14.83
C LEU A 139 7.82 -10.42 14.02
N PRO A 140 8.22 -11.65 14.41
CA PRO A 140 7.94 -12.84 13.60
C PRO A 140 6.43 -13.09 13.44
N TYR A 141 5.66 -12.89 14.50
CA TYR A 141 4.20 -13.04 14.46
C TYR A 141 3.55 -11.99 13.56
N PHE A 142 3.92 -10.72 13.74
CA PHE A 142 3.40 -9.62 12.90
C PHE A 142 3.85 -9.75 11.44
N THR A 143 5.02 -10.31 11.19
CA THR A 143 5.53 -10.54 9.83
C THR A 143 4.70 -11.59 9.11
N LEU A 144 4.39 -12.71 9.78
CA LEU A 144 3.50 -13.72 9.21
C LEU A 144 2.13 -13.14 8.86
N PHE A 145 1.51 -12.41 9.79
CA PHE A 145 0.24 -11.73 9.52
C PHE A 145 0.36 -10.74 8.36
N SER A 146 1.36 -9.87 8.37
CA SER A 146 1.56 -8.84 7.34
C SER A 146 1.80 -9.43 5.95
N VAL A 147 2.52 -10.55 5.85
CA VAL A 147 2.72 -11.26 4.58
C VAL A 147 1.40 -11.87 4.10
N LEU A 148 0.60 -12.46 5.00
CA LEU A 148 -0.71 -13.01 4.65
C LEU A 148 -1.67 -11.93 4.17
N THR A 149 -1.79 -10.81 4.89
CA THR A 149 -2.64 -9.71 4.44
C THR A 149 -2.08 -9.03 3.19
N GLY A 150 -0.76 -8.93 3.06
CA GLY A 150 -0.09 -8.53 1.82
C GLY A 150 -0.50 -9.41 0.64
N ALA A 151 -0.46 -10.73 0.81
CA ALA A 151 -0.92 -11.68 -0.21
C ALA A 151 -2.41 -11.50 -0.53
N ILE A 152 -3.27 -11.32 0.47
CA ILE A 152 -4.71 -11.07 0.26
C ILE A 152 -4.92 -9.79 -0.55
N THR A 153 -4.24 -8.69 -0.22
CA THR A 153 -4.34 -7.42 -0.99
C THR A 153 -3.82 -7.59 -2.41
N GLY A 154 -2.76 -8.38 -2.61
CA GLY A 154 -2.26 -8.76 -3.93
C GLY A 154 -3.26 -9.61 -4.71
N TYR A 155 -3.95 -10.55 -4.06
CA TYR A 155 -4.99 -11.38 -4.67
C TYR A 155 -6.20 -10.53 -5.10
N ILE A 156 -6.66 -9.62 -4.24
CA ILE A 156 -7.74 -8.67 -4.58
C ILE A 156 -7.33 -7.83 -5.80
N THR A 157 -6.10 -7.32 -5.82
CA THR A 157 -5.56 -6.58 -6.97
C THR A 157 -5.59 -7.42 -8.24
N LEU A 158 -5.17 -8.69 -8.17
CA LEU A 158 -5.22 -9.63 -9.29
C LEU A 158 -6.65 -9.86 -9.78
N LEU A 159 -7.61 -10.05 -8.88
CA LEU A 159 -9.02 -10.24 -9.24
C LEU A 159 -9.60 -8.99 -9.94
N ILE A 160 -9.28 -7.80 -9.46
CA ILE A 160 -9.72 -6.54 -10.08
C ILE A 160 -9.13 -6.43 -11.48
N LEU A 161 -7.82 -6.64 -11.63
CA LEU A 161 -7.15 -6.58 -12.94
C LEU A 161 -7.71 -7.59 -13.95
N ARG A 162 -8.05 -8.80 -13.49
CA ARG A 162 -8.58 -9.87 -14.34
C ARG A 162 -10.05 -9.65 -14.73
N ASN A 163 -10.90 -9.20 -13.81
CA ASN A 163 -12.32 -9.03 -14.05
C ASN A 163 -12.67 -7.68 -14.72
N PHE A 164 -11.80 -6.68 -14.60
CA PHE A 164 -11.99 -5.36 -15.20
C PHE A 164 -10.87 -5.00 -16.18
N PRO A 165 -10.75 -5.72 -17.33
CA PRO A 165 -9.70 -5.46 -18.32
C PRO A 165 -9.81 -4.06 -18.96
N GLY A 166 -10.99 -3.43 -18.91
CA GLY A 166 -11.18 -2.04 -19.35
C GLY A 166 -10.32 -1.04 -18.56
N VAL A 167 -10.09 -1.30 -17.27
CA VAL A 167 -9.27 -0.43 -16.40
C VAL A 167 -7.79 -0.47 -16.81
N SER A 168 -7.30 -1.62 -17.28
CA SER A 168 -5.93 -1.77 -17.82
C SER A 168 -5.78 -1.17 -19.23
N LYS A 169 -6.80 -1.30 -20.09
CA LYS A 169 -6.75 -0.76 -21.46
C LYS A 169 -6.83 0.75 -21.52
N CYS A 170 -7.57 1.40 -20.61
CA CYS A 170 -7.68 2.86 -20.56
C CYS A 170 -6.36 3.58 -20.25
N THR A 171 -5.36 2.88 -19.72
CA THR A 171 -4.03 3.43 -19.42
C THR A 171 -2.94 2.93 -20.39
N SER A 172 -3.12 1.76 -21.02
CA SER A 172 -2.17 1.23 -22.01
C SER A 172 -2.13 2.00 -23.34
N THR A 173 -3.07 2.92 -23.61
CA THR A 173 -3.01 3.80 -24.79
C THR A 173 -1.92 4.87 -24.66
N TYR A 174 -1.26 5.00 -23.50
CA TYR A 174 -0.24 6.01 -23.24
C TYR A 174 1.18 5.42 -23.01
N LYS A 175 1.36 4.14 -23.31
CA LYS A 175 2.66 3.46 -23.33
C LYS A 175 3.17 3.36 -24.78
N LYS A 176 3.39 4.51 -25.41
CA LYS A 176 4.15 4.66 -26.67
C LYS A 176 5.01 5.91 -26.56
#